data_AF-A0A8J9X0D6-F1
#
_entry.id   AF-A0A8J9X0D6-F1
#
_cell.length_a   1.000
_cell.length_b   1.000
_cell.length_c   1.000
_cell.angle_alpha   90.00
_cell.angle_beta   90.00
_cell.angle_gamma   90.00
#
_symmetry.space_group_name_H-M   'P 1'
#
loop_
_entity.id
_entity.type
_entity.pdbx_description
1 polymer ?
#
loop_
_entity_poly.entity_id
_entity_poly.type
_entity_poly.pdbx_seq_one_letter_code
_entity_poly.pdbx_strand_id
1 'polypeptide(L)'
;MMGDGMVSQGSIQVKPNAVKIRRIPHKGDDKEHQGTIVGFAGSTADAFTLLERLEMKLDEYPGQLARSCVELAKGWRTDKYLRRLEASLIVADATVSLELTGNGDVIESHDGILGVGSGSPFAI
;
A
#
# COMPACT_ATOMS: atom_id res chain seq x y z
N MET A 1 1.85 11.64 -0.01
CA MET A 1 0.90 10.73 -0.70
C MET A 1 -0.47 11.38 -0.75
N MET A 2 -1.10 11.41 -1.92
CA MET A 2 -2.47 11.89 -2.12
C MET A 2 -3.26 10.82 -2.88
N GLY A 3 -4.57 10.76 -2.67
CA GLY A 3 -5.40 9.71 -3.24
C GLY A 3 -6.86 10.15 -3.32
N ASP A 4 -7.51 9.79 -4.41
CA ASP A 4 -8.94 10.03 -4.61
C ASP A 4 -9.77 8.97 -3.83
N GLY A 5 -10.81 9.44 -3.15
CA GLY A 5 -11.74 8.64 -2.37
C GLY A 5 -12.80 7.90 -3.18
N MET A 6 -12.82 8.04 -4.51
CA MET A 6 -13.75 7.35 -5.40
C MET A 6 -13.57 5.82 -5.37
N VAL A 7 -14.60 5.09 -4.94
CA VAL A 7 -14.69 3.64 -5.07
C VAL A 7 -15.72 3.31 -6.15
N SER A 8 -15.31 2.50 -7.13
CA SER A 8 -16.15 2.08 -8.26
C SER A 8 -16.30 0.57 -8.28
N GLN A 9 -17.48 0.09 -8.66
CA GLN A 9 -17.74 -1.32 -8.97
C GLN A 9 -18.24 -1.37 -10.42
N GLY A 10 -17.38 -1.82 -11.35
CA GLY A 10 -17.63 -1.66 -12.77
C GLY A 10 -17.64 -0.17 -13.17
N SER A 11 -18.67 0.27 -13.89
CA SER A 11 -18.85 1.67 -14.29
C SER A 11 -19.57 2.53 -13.25
N ILE A 12 -19.96 1.97 -12.10
CA ILE A 12 -20.81 2.64 -11.11
C ILE A 12 -19.96 3.12 -9.93
N GLN A 13 -20.10 4.40 -9.58
CA GLN A 13 -19.53 5.00 -8.39
C GLN A 13 -20.31 4.54 -7.16
N VAL A 14 -19.66 3.80 -6.25
CA VAL A 14 -20.31 3.21 -5.07
C VAL A 14 -20.14 4.09 -3.84
N LYS A 15 -18.99 4.77 -3.71
CA LYS A 15 -18.72 5.68 -2.58
C LYS A 15 -17.72 6.76 -2.98
N PRO A 16 -18.02 8.05 -2.73
CA PRO A 16 -17.12 9.15 -3.10
C PRO A 16 -16.01 9.43 -2.05
N ASN A 17 -16.18 8.98 -0.80
CA ASN A 17 -15.33 9.39 0.33
C ASN A 17 -14.62 8.21 1.02
N ALA A 18 -13.98 7.31 0.27
CA ALA A 18 -13.14 6.28 0.87
C ALA A 18 -11.77 6.85 1.28
N VAL A 19 -11.36 6.60 2.52
CA VAL A 19 -10.01 6.91 2.96
C VAL A 19 -9.10 5.75 2.54
N LYS A 20 -8.37 5.94 1.43
CA LYS A 20 -7.46 4.93 0.87
C LYS A 20 -6.02 5.07 1.34
N ILE A 21 -5.74 6.12 2.13
CA ILE A 21 -4.42 6.40 2.68
C ILE A 21 -4.49 6.19 4.19
N ARG A 22 -3.57 5.39 4.71
CA ARG A 22 -3.43 5.12 6.14
C ARG A 22 -1.99 5.33 6.57
N ARG A 23 -1.79 5.81 7.80
CA ARG A 23 -0.46 5.95 8.40
C ARG A 23 -0.29 4.85 9.44
N ILE A 24 0.83 4.12 9.35
CA ILE A 24 1.28 3.13 10.32
C ILE A 24 2.36 3.82 11.17
N PRO A 25 2.13 4.03 12.47
CA PRO A 25 3.14 4.61 13.35
C PRO A 25 4.30 3.63 13.56
N HIS A 26 5.53 4.15 13.70
CA HIS A 26 6.65 3.31 14.14
C HIS A 26 6.50 2.96 15.63
N LYS A 27 6.81 1.71 15.97
CA LYS A 27 6.71 1.21 17.34
C LYS A 27 7.70 1.94 18.24
N GLY A 28 7.19 2.66 19.25
CA GLY A 28 7.99 3.39 20.23
C GLY A 28 8.24 4.88 19.92
N ASP A 29 7.68 5.41 18.82
CA ASP A 29 7.71 6.85 18.53
C ASP A 29 6.38 7.51 18.92
N ASP A 30 6.41 8.40 19.92
CA ASP A 30 5.27 9.25 20.32
C ASP A 30 4.97 10.37 19.29
N LYS A 31 5.71 10.41 18.19
CA LYS A 31 5.58 11.44 17.15
C LYS A 31 4.66 10.95 16.04
N GLU A 32 3.43 11.45 16.06
CA GLU A 32 2.36 11.28 15.05
C GLU A 32 2.78 11.55 13.58
N HIS A 33 3.98 12.12 13.38
CA HIS A 33 4.52 12.57 12.09
C HIS A 33 5.61 11.66 11.50
N GLN A 34 6.12 10.66 12.23
CA GLN A 34 7.20 9.76 11.76
C GLN A 34 6.67 8.33 11.56
N GLY A 35 5.71 8.16 10.66
CA GLY A 35 5.09 6.86 10.36
C GLY A 35 5.14 6.54 8.87
N THR A 36 5.14 5.24 8.55
CA THR A 36 5.00 4.75 7.18
C THR A 36 3.61 5.08 6.66
N ILE A 37 3.52 5.64 5.45
CA ILE A 37 2.26 5.96 4.79
C ILE A 37 1.97 4.90 3.76
N VAL A 38 0.74 4.37 3.79
CA VAL A 38 0.28 3.30 2.89
C VAL A 38 -0.94 3.80 2.13
N GLY A 39 -0.89 3.69 0.81
CA GLY A 39 -1.98 3.90 -0.11
C GLY A 39 -2.39 2.57 -0.73
N PHE A 40 -3.69 2.37 -0.95
CA PHE A 40 -4.20 1.13 -1.51
C PHE A 40 -5.19 1.39 -2.66
N ALA A 41 -5.06 0.60 -3.72
CA ALA A 41 -6.03 0.51 -4.81
C ALA A 41 -6.61 -0.91 -4.89
N GLY A 42 -7.93 -1.03 -4.80
CA GLY A 42 -8.64 -2.32 -4.81
C GLY A 42 -9.88 -2.30 -3.90
N SER A 43 -10.33 -3.48 -3.43
CA SER A 43 -11.44 -3.58 -2.48
C SER A 43 -11.02 -3.23 -1.05
N THR A 44 -11.92 -2.63 -0.27
CA THR A 44 -11.62 -2.24 1.12
C THR A 44 -11.24 -3.43 2.01
N ALA A 45 -11.80 -4.62 1.79
CA ALA A 45 -11.50 -5.82 2.59
C ALA A 45 -10.05 -6.31 2.36
N ASP A 46 -9.61 -6.26 1.10
CA ASP A 46 -8.25 -6.61 0.72
C ASP A 46 -7.25 -5.62 1.29
N ALA A 47 -7.61 -4.34 1.31
CA ALA A 47 -6.81 -3.26 1.91
C ALA A 47 -6.49 -3.55 3.38
N PHE A 48 -7.51 -3.87 4.19
CA PHE A 48 -7.32 -4.17 5.61
C PHE A 48 -6.43 -5.39 5.82
N THR A 49 -6.66 -6.46 5.04
CA THR A 49 -5.87 -7.69 5.15
C THR A 49 -4.38 -7.45 4.84
N LEU A 50 -4.08 -6.69 3.79
CA LEU A 50 -2.70 -6.40 3.41
C LEU A 50 -2.03 -5.40 4.36
N LEU A 51 -2.79 -4.43 4.90
CA LEU A 51 -2.31 -3.51 5.93
C LEU A 51 -1.89 -4.26 7.20
N GLU A 52 -2.72 -5.17 7.71
CA GLU A 52 -2.38 -5.98 8.89
C GLU A 52 -1.11 -6.81 8.65
N ARG A 53 -0.96 -7.40 7.46
CA ARG A 53 0.26 -8.14 7.09
C ARG A 53 1.48 -7.24 6.97
N LEU A 54 1.32 -6.02 6.45
CA LEU A 54 2.40 -5.04 6.37
C LEU A 54 2.84 -4.59 7.76
N GLU A 55 1.90 -4.31 8.67
CA GLU A 55 2.19 -3.96 10.07
C GLU A 55 3.00 -5.07 10.75
N MET A 56 2.61 -6.34 10.59
CA MET A 56 3.39 -7.47 11.10
C MET A 56 4.82 -7.50 10.55
N LYS A 57 5.02 -7.18 9.27
CA LYS A 57 6.36 -7.15 8.65
C LYS A 57 7.18 -5.93 9.04
N LEU A 58 6.56 -4.80 9.35
CA LEU A 58 7.24 -3.63 9.90
C LEU A 58 7.70 -3.89 11.34
N ASP A 59 6.89 -4.62 12.12
CA ASP A 59 7.25 -5.05 13.47
C ASP A 59 8.38 -6.10 13.47
N GLU A 60 8.38 -7.02 12.50
CA GLU A 60 9.43 -8.04 12.34
C GLU A 60 10.77 -7.43 11.88
N TYR A 61 10.72 -6.37 11.06
CA TYR A 61 11.89 -5.68 10.50
C TYR A 61 11.85 -4.16 10.75
N PRO A 62 12.05 -3.70 12.00
CA PRO A 62 11.96 -2.28 12.34
C PRO A 62 12.96 -1.43 11.55
N GLY A 63 12.49 -0.33 10.97
CA GLY A 63 13.30 0.61 10.20
C GLY A 63 13.78 0.10 8.83
N GLN A 64 13.33 -1.08 8.38
CA GLN A 64 13.73 -1.67 7.09
C GLN A 64 12.53 -1.77 6.15
N LEU A 65 11.99 -0.63 5.72
CA LEU A 65 10.76 -0.57 4.92
C LEU A 65 10.83 -1.45 3.66
N ALA A 66 11.92 -1.33 2.88
CA ALA A 66 12.13 -2.12 1.67
C ALA A 66 12.11 -3.62 1.94
N ARG A 67 12.73 -4.05 3.05
CA ARG A 67 12.74 -5.46 3.45
C ARG A 67 11.35 -5.94 3.84
N SER A 68 10.62 -5.17 4.67
CA SER A 68 9.24 -5.49 5.04
C SER A 68 8.34 -5.63 3.80
N CYS A 69 8.52 -4.74 2.81
CA CYS A 69 7.79 -4.78 1.55
C CYS A 69 8.12 -6.03 0.72
N VAL A 70 9.41 -6.38 0.60
CA VAL A 70 9.83 -7.60 -0.11
C VAL A 70 9.28 -8.87 0.56
N GLU A 71 9.30 -8.95 1.88
CA GLU A 71 8.74 -10.10 2.60
C GLU A 71 7.22 -10.18 2.50
N LEU A 72 6.53 -9.04 2.49
CA LEU A 72 5.10 -8.98 2.19
C LEU A 72 4.81 -9.46 0.77
N ALA A 73 5.54 -8.98 -0.24
CA ALA A 73 5.35 -9.35 -1.64
C ALA A 73 5.57 -10.86 -1.88
N LYS A 74 6.58 -11.45 -1.23
CA LYS A 74 6.79 -12.91 -1.23
C LYS A 74 5.60 -13.66 -0.64
N GLY A 75 5.13 -13.24 0.54
CA GLY A 75 3.96 -13.82 1.20
C GLY A 75 2.68 -13.67 0.36
N TRP A 76 2.51 -12.52 -0.28
CA TRP A 76 1.37 -12.24 -1.16
C TRP A 76 1.36 -13.18 -2.38
N ARG A 77 2.50 -13.32 -3.07
CA ARG A 77 2.62 -14.19 -4.26
C ARG A 77 2.38 -15.67 -3.94
N THR A 78 2.78 -16.10 -2.75
CA THR A 78 2.72 -17.52 -2.35
C THR A 78 1.37 -17.92 -1.75
N ASP A 79 0.65 -16.99 -1.16
CA ASP A 79 -0.68 -17.23 -0.59
C ASP A 79 -1.74 -17.43 -1.68
N LYS A 80 -2.43 -18.57 -1.64
CA LYS A 80 -3.43 -18.99 -2.64
C LYS A 80 -4.56 -17.97 -2.80
N TYR A 81 -4.95 -17.30 -1.71
CA TYR A 81 -6.05 -16.34 -1.71
C TYR A 81 -5.55 -14.96 -2.10
N LEU A 82 -4.42 -14.51 -1.53
CA LEU A 82 -3.94 -13.15 -1.79
C LEU A 82 -3.50 -12.93 -3.24
N ARG A 83 -2.91 -13.92 -3.90
CA ARG A 83 -2.46 -13.78 -5.30
C ARG A 83 -3.58 -13.54 -6.32
N ARG A 84 -4.84 -13.70 -5.91
CA ARG A 84 -6.03 -13.45 -6.76
C ARG A 84 -6.61 -12.05 -6.55
N LEU A 85 -6.05 -11.27 -5.63
CA LEU A 85 -6.50 -9.91 -5.36
C LEU A 85 -6.10 -9.01 -6.52
N GLU A 86 -7.07 -8.31 -7.10
CA GLU A 86 -6.84 -7.24 -8.06
C GLU A 86 -6.54 -5.94 -7.31
N ALA A 87 -5.40 -5.94 -6.62
CA ALA A 87 -5.02 -4.84 -5.76
C ALA A 87 -3.53 -4.50 -5.85
N SER A 88 -3.23 -3.22 -5.60
CA SER A 88 -1.86 -2.72 -5.44
C SER A 88 -1.75 -1.82 -4.21
N LEU A 89 -0.55 -1.80 -3.65
CA LEU A 89 -0.18 -1.00 -2.49
C LEU A 89 0.92 -0.02 -2.89
N ILE A 90 0.80 1.24 -2.50
CA ILE A 90 1.93 2.16 -2.41
C ILE A 90 2.30 2.28 -0.94
N VAL A 91 3.57 2.14 -0.61
CA VAL A 91 4.08 2.27 0.74
C VAL A 91 5.26 3.24 0.71
N ALA A 92 5.28 4.23 1.59
CA ALA A 92 6.33 5.24 1.63
C ALA A 92 6.71 5.63 3.06
N ASP A 93 7.98 5.90 3.27
CA ASP A 93 8.49 6.59 4.47
C ASP A 93 9.24 7.87 4.07
N ALA A 94 10.07 8.40 4.96
CA ALA A 94 10.86 9.61 4.69
C ALA A 94 11.99 9.41 3.67
N THR A 95 12.31 8.16 3.32
CA THR A 95 13.49 7.79 2.52
C THR A 95 13.13 7.17 1.18
N VAL A 96 12.12 6.30 1.14
CA VAL A 96 11.75 5.53 -0.05
C VAL A 96 10.25 5.48 -0.25
N SER A 97 9.85 5.31 -1.52
CA SER A 97 8.46 5.07 -1.92
C SER A 97 8.42 3.84 -2.83
N LEU A 98 7.59 2.87 -2.48
CA LEU A 98 7.54 1.55 -3.09
C LEU A 98 6.12 1.21 -3.52
N GLU A 99 5.97 0.59 -4.68
CA GLU A 99 4.75 -0.05 -5.14
C GLU A 99 4.87 -1.57 -4.99
N LEU A 100 3.83 -2.21 -4.47
CA LEU A 100 3.72 -3.65 -4.33
C LEU A 100 2.49 -4.18 -5.07
N THR A 101 2.66 -5.33 -5.71
CA THR A 101 1.59 -6.01 -6.46
C THR A 101 1.38 -7.44 -5.96
N GLY A 102 0.20 -8.01 -6.23
CA GLY A 102 -0.10 -9.41 -5.94
C GLY A 102 0.72 -10.43 -6.74
N ASN A 103 1.46 -9.99 -7.77
CA ASN A 103 2.43 -10.80 -8.48
C ASN A 103 3.75 -10.96 -7.70
N GLY A 104 3.93 -10.22 -6.61
CA GLY A 104 5.16 -10.22 -5.82
C GLY A 104 6.22 -9.23 -6.33
N ASP A 105 5.82 -8.25 -7.12
CA ASP A 105 6.70 -7.18 -7.56
C ASP A 105 6.85 -6.14 -6.45
N VAL A 106 8.06 -5.58 -6.31
CA VAL A 106 8.36 -4.42 -5.46
C VAL A 106 9.12 -3.43 -6.33
N ILE A 107 8.50 -2.29 -6.60
CA ILE A 107 9.00 -1.32 -7.57
C ILE A 107 9.20 0.02 -6.87
N GLU A 108 10.38 0.61 -7.03
CA GLU A 108 10.69 1.96 -6.57
C GLU A 108 10.61 2.92 -7.77
N SER A 109 10.02 4.10 -7.58
CA SER A 109 10.02 5.13 -8.62
C SER A 109 11.33 5.91 -8.62
N HIS A 110 11.93 6.06 -9.79
CA HIS A 110 13.16 6.84 -9.98
C HIS A 110 13.01 8.33 -9.64
N ASP A 111 11.81 8.89 -9.83
CA ASP A 111 11.51 10.31 -9.58
C ASP A 111 10.80 10.53 -8.24
N GLY A 112 10.61 9.47 -7.44
CA GLY A 112 9.87 9.52 -6.17
C GLY A 112 8.35 9.73 -6.33
N ILE A 113 7.83 9.76 -7.56
CA ILE A 113 6.40 9.85 -7.86
C ILE A 113 5.87 8.46 -8.20
N LEU A 114 4.93 7.97 -7.40
CA LEU A 114 4.21 6.72 -7.64
C LEU A 114 2.71 7.00 -7.69
N GLY A 115 2.04 6.40 -8.67
CA GLY A 115 0.59 6.42 -8.82
C GLY A 115 0.05 5.00 -8.95
N VAL A 116 -1.12 4.75 -8.35
CA VAL A 116 -1.84 3.47 -8.47
C VAL A 116 -3.32 3.70 -8.70
N GLY A 117 -3.98 2.72 -9.32
CA GLY A 117 -5.41 2.75 -9.64
C GLY A 117 -5.73 3.36 -11.01
N SER A 118 -7.02 3.45 -11.33
CA SER A 118 -7.51 3.83 -12.67
C SER A 118 -7.13 5.24 -13.11
N GLY A 119 -6.88 6.15 -12.17
CA GLY A 119 -6.47 7.54 -12.43
C GLY A 119 -4.96 7.74 -12.53
N SER A 120 -4.14 6.71 -12.29
CA SER A 120 -2.68 6.85 -12.24
C SER A 120 -2.08 7.53 -13.48
N PRO A 121 -2.49 7.23 -14.73
CA PRO A 121 -1.91 7.86 -15.92
C PRO A 121 -2.13 9.38 -16.02
N PHE A 122 -3.07 9.93 -15.25
CA PHE A 122 -3.40 11.36 -15.22
C PHE A 122 -2.87 12.09 -13.98
N ALA A 123 -2.37 11.34 -13.00
CA ALA A 123 -1.90 11.85 -11.72
C ALA A 123 -0.36 11.88 -11.60
N ILE A 124 0.34 11.19 -12.51
CA ILE A 124 1.80 11.21 -12.66
C ILE A 124 2.24 12.23 -13.70
#